data_AF-A0AAV0UR16-F1
#
_entry.id   AF-A0AAV0UR16-F1
#
_cell.length_a   1.000
_cell.length_b   1.000
_cell.length_c   1.000
_cell.angle_alpha   90.00
_cell.angle_beta   90.00
_cell.angle_gamma   90.00
#
_symmetry.space_group_name_H-M   'P 1'
#
loop_
_entity.id
_entity.type
_entity.pdbx_description
1 polymer ?
#
loop_
_entity_poly.entity_id
_entity_poly.type
_entity_poly.pdbx_seq_one_letter_code
_entity_poly.pdbx_strand_id
1 'polypeptide(L)'
;MAEEWLYWPTFRGGLGLPETVSFSHALQLCSLRDAMGAVTATHNVPRWFAAAYVLFSEPLRYGGHGFDILYAPIPGGLTLPAHWEGLGLFWIDPLRAWYSLVVRHCSLADFAWASVELPYWQNHFLRANCARRLTRQASTNAPRFFAAGYVRIQDFVDRHGAYPTKAVCMEVLDPAHFTVRAQWSGAAGHFSRQVVSLLGIALDDPPLAGPHLPGGQCAASHGWRFAITNSCYLN
;
A
#
# COMPACT_ATOMS: atom_id res chain seq x y z
N MET A 1 4.97 -52.12 9.09
CA MET A 1 5.03 -52.29 7.62
C MET A 1 5.87 -51.16 7.04
N ALA A 2 6.63 -51.37 5.96
CA ALA A 2 7.52 -50.35 5.39
C ALA A 2 6.79 -49.19 4.68
N GLU A 3 5.46 -49.19 4.65
CA GLU A 3 4.62 -48.18 3.97
C GLU A 3 3.78 -47.33 4.94
N GLU A 4 3.82 -47.60 6.25
CA GLU A 4 3.04 -46.82 7.25
C GLU A 4 3.44 -45.34 7.30
N TRP A 5 4.70 -45.02 6.99
CA TRP A 5 5.21 -43.64 6.97
C TRP A 5 4.61 -42.78 5.85
N LEU A 6 4.10 -43.38 4.76
CA LEU A 6 3.41 -42.66 3.68
C LEU A 6 2.05 -42.11 4.12
N TYR A 7 1.45 -42.70 5.15
CA TYR A 7 0.16 -42.29 5.70
C TYR A 7 0.30 -41.47 6.98
N TRP A 8 1.52 -41.21 7.43
CA TRP A 8 1.76 -40.34 8.56
C TRP A 8 1.54 -38.89 8.14
N PRO A 9 0.74 -38.12 8.90
CA PRO A 9 0.65 -36.69 8.65
C PRO A 9 2.04 -36.06 8.70
N THR A 10 2.30 -35.08 7.82
CA THR A 10 3.60 -34.39 7.72
C THR A 10 4.07 -33.80 9.06
N PHE A 11 3.15 -33.47 9.96
CA PHE A 11 3.47 -33.02 11.33
C PHE A 11 3.89 -34.12 12.31
N ARG A 12 3.77 -35.41 11.95
CA ARG A 12 4.22 -36.59 12.74
C ARG A 12 5.40 -37.32 12.11
N GLY A 13 5.64 -37.17 10.81
CA GLY A 13 6.67 -37.90 10.07
C GLY A 13 8.08 -37.31 10.19
N GLY A 14 8.79 -37.64 11.28
CA GLY A 14 10.23 -37.95 11.36
C GLY A 14 11.33 -36.97 10.91
N LEU A 15 11.06 -35.95 10.09
CA LEU A 15 12.07 -35.02 9.59
C LEU A 15 12.01 -33.64 10.25
N GLY A 16 11.01 -33.39 11.11
CA GLY A 16 10.80 -32.09 11.74
C GLY A 16 10.49 -30.95 10.75
N LEU A 17 10.06 -31.30 9.53
CA LEU A 17 9.74 -30.30 8.51
C LEU A 17 8.42 -29.61 8.84
N PRO A 18 8.32 -28.28 8.70
CA PRO A 18 7.08 -27.55 8.91
C PRO A 18 6.01 -28.02 7.92
N GLU A 19 4.75 -27.82 8.29
CA GLU A 19 3.60 -28.05 7.41
C GLU A 19 3.82 -27.34 6.06
N THR A 20 3.57 -28.05 4.95
CA THR A 20 3.83 -27.58 3.58
C THR A 20 3.24 -26.20 3.28
N VAL A 21 2.05 -25.93 3.79
CA VAL A 21 1.37 -24.63 3.62
C VAL A 21 2.14 -23.52 4.34
N SER A 22 2.51 -23.75 5.59
CA SER A 22 3.28 -22.80 6.39
C SER A 22 4.68 -22.57 5.82
N PHE A 23 5.33 -23.62 5.31
CA PHE A 23 6.60 -23.51 4.60
C PHE A 23 6.47 -22.66 3.33
N SER A 24 5.41 -22.87 2.55
CA SER A 24 5.15 -22.12 1.32
C SER A 24 4.90 -20.63 1.61
N HIS A 25 4.10 -20.32 2.64
CA HIS A 25 3.87 -18.94 3.08
C HIS A 25 5.17 -18.27 3.54
N ALA A 26 6.00 -18.97 4.31
CA ALA A 26 7.30 -18.45 4.73
C ALA A 26 8.20 -18.15 3.52
N LEU A 27 8.26 -19.06 2.54
CA LEU A 27 9.05 -18.86 1.32
C LEU A 27 8.54 -17.67 0.49
N GLN A 28 7.22 -17.48 0.39
CA GLN A 28 6.63 -16.34 -0.31
C GLN A 28 6.91 -15.01 0.41
N LEU A 29 6.84 -14.98 1.74
CA LEU A 29 7.21 -13.82 2.55
C LEU A 29 8.70 -13.50 2.43
N CYS A 30 9.57 -14.51 2.46
CA CYS A 30 11.00 -14.33 2.20
C CYS A 30 11.23 -13.79 0.79
N SER A 31 10.54 -14.31 -0.23
CA SER A 31 10.64 -13.82 -1.61
C SER A 31 10.20 -12.37 -1.73
N LEU A 32 9.10 -11.98 -1.06
CA LEU A 32 8.64 -10.60 -1.00
C LEU A 32 9.68 -9.69 -0.33
N ARG A 33 10.19 -10.10 0.83
CA ARG A 33 11.24 -9.39 1.57
C ARG A 33 12.51 -9.22 0.73
N ASP A 34 12.97 -10.28 0.09
CA ASP A 34 14.20 -10.29 -0.71
C ASP A 34 14.03 -9.41 -1.95
N ALA A 35 12.82 -9.37 -2.54
CA ALA A 35 12.50 -8.46 -3.64
C ALA A 35 12.53 -7.00 -3.18
N MET A 36 11.96 -6.71 -2.00
CA MET A 36 12.01 -5.38 -1.41
C MET A 36 13.46 -4.96 -1.10
N GLY A 37 14.27 -5.87 -0.55
CA GLY A 37 15.68 -5.65 -0.29
C GLY A 37 16.47 -5.36 -1.57
N ALA A 38 16.24 -6.14 -2.64
CA ALA A 38 16.85 -5.92 -3.94
C ALA A 38 16.45 -4.57 -4.56
N VAL A 39 15.17 -4.18 -4.48
CA VAL A 39 14.69 -2.88 -4.97
C VAL A 39 15.26 -1.74 -4.15
N THR A 40 15.35 -1.89 -2.83
CA THR A 40 15.97 -0.89 -1.95
C THR A 40 17.44 -0.67 -2.30
N ALA A 41 18.17 -1.74 -2.63
CA ALA A 41 19.58 -1.66 -2.96
C ALA A 41 19.87 -1.19 -4.40
N THR A 42 19.00 -1.55 -5.36
CA THR A 42 19.30 -1.39 -6.81
C THR A 42 18.34 -0.46 -7.55
N HIS A 43 17.26 -0.02 -6.90
CA HIS A 43 16.16 0.74 -7.50
C HIS A 43 15.55 0.05 -8.75
N ASN A 44 15.61 -1.28 -8.79
CA ASN A 44 15.08 -2.08 -9.89
C ASN A 44 14.38 -3.32 -9.34
N VAL A 45 13.24 -3.66 -9.95
CA VAL A 45 12.52 -4.90 -9.62
C VAL A 45 13.30 -6.08 -10.18
N PRO A 46 13.68 -7.07 -9.35
CA PRO A 46 14.43 -8.20 -9.85
C PRO A 46 13.60 -9.02 -10.84
N ARG A 47 14.25 -9.53 -11.90
CA ARG A 47 13.58 -10.26 -12.98
C ARG A 47 12.74 -11.44 -12.48
N TRP A 48 13.20 -12.12 -11.43
CA TRP A 48 12.50 -13.25 -10.82
C TRP A 48 11.22 -12.85 -10.08
N PHE A 49 11.06 -11.59 -9.69
CA PHE A 49 9.87 -11.07 -9.01
C PHE A 49 8.95 -10.25 -9.94
N ALA A 50 9.40 -9.92 -11.15
CA ALA A 50 8.69 -9.00 -12.04
C ALA A 50 7.24 -9.41 -12.33
N ALA A 51 6.97 -10.71 -12.48
CA ALA A 51 5.62 -11.21 -12.71
C ALA A 51 4.69 -10.93 -11.50
N ALA A 52 5.15 -11.19 -10.29
CA ALA A 52 4.41 -10.88 -9.07
C ALA A 52 4.19 -9.37 -8.91
N TYR A 53 5.22 -8.57 -9.19
CA TYR A 53 5.13 -7.11 -9.17
C TYR A 53 4.04 -6.58 -10.12
N VAL A 54 3.92 -7.13 -11.32
CA VAL A 54 2.83 -6.77 -12.24
C VAL A 54 1.47 -7.17 -11.68
N LEU A 55 1.33 -8.40 -11.19
CA LEU A 55 0.09 -8.91 -10.58
C LEU A 55 -0.38 -8.06 -9.40
N PHE A 56 0.55 -7.53 -8.60
CA PHE A 56 0.23 -6.69 -7.44
C PHE A 56 -0.47 -5.37 -7.80
N SER A 57 -0.39 -4.95 -9.05
CA SER A 57 -1.08 -3.73 -9.51
C SER A 57 -2.58 -3.96 -9.74
N GLU A 58 -3.01 -5.19 -9.99
CA GLU A 58 -4.40 -5.51 -10.38
C GLU A 58 -5.45 -5.13 -9.32
N PRO A 59 -5.24 -5.39 -8.01
CA PRO A 59 -6.22 -5.00 -6.99
C PRO A 59 -6.23 -3.51 -6.71
N LEU A 60 -5.21 -2.78 -7.12
CA LEU A 60 -5.01 -1.37 -6.82
C LEU A 60 -5.78 -0.49 -7.80
N ARG A 61 -7.07 -0.78 -7.99
CA ARG A 61 -8.04 -0.16 -8.93
C ARG A 61 -8.02 1.38 -9.02
N TYR A 62 -7.42 2.07 -8.05
CA TYR A 62 -7.33 3.52 -7.95
C TYR A 62 -5.88 4.04 -8.01
N GLY A 63 -5.05 3.42 -8.86
CA GLY A 63 -3.80 4.02 -9.36
C GLY A 63 -2.53 3.66 -8.59
N GLY A 64 -2.58 2.61 -7.78
CA GLY A 64 -1.36 2.05 -7.20
C GLY A 64 -0.70 1.06 -8.16
N HIS A 65 0.60 0.83 -7.97
CA HIS A 65 1.40 -0.10 -8.77
C HIS A 65 2.36 -0.90 -7.90
N GLY A 66 2.52 -2.18 -8.24
CA GLY A 66 3.56 -3.03 -7.66
C GLY A 66 3.52 -3.07 -6.13
N PHE A 67 4.59 -2.59 -5.50
CA PHE A 67 4.70 -2.63 -4.03
C PHE A 67 3.75 -1.69 -3.30
N ASP A 68 3.00 -0.82 -3.98
CA ASP A 68 1.90 -0.08 -3.34
C ASP A 68 0.87 -1.01 -2.66
N ILE A 69 0.81 -2.28 -3.07
CA ILE A 69 -0.01 -3.31 -2.43
C ILE A 69 0.33 -3.50 -0.94
N LEU A 70 1.55 -3.15 -0.52
CA LEU A 70 1.99 -3.21 0.88
C LEU A 70 1.21 -2.21 1.77
N TYR A 71 0.59 -1.19 1.18
CA TYR A 71 -0.29 -0.25 1.87
C TYR A 71 -1.76 -0.57 1.73
N ALA A 72 -2.13 -1.53 0.87
CA ALA A 72 -3.52 -1.81 0.58
C ALA A 72 -4.23 -2.51 1.76
N PRO A 73 -5.54 -2.30 1.94
CA PRO A 73 -6.37 -3.07 2.87
C PRO A 73 -6.59 -4.48 2.30
N ILE A 74 -5.75 -5.43 2.68
CA ILE A 74 -5.85 -6.80 2.16
C ILE A 74 -7.18 -7.44 2.63
N PRO A 75 -8.01 -7.99 1.71
CA PRO A 75 -9.30 -8.56 2.08
C PRO A 75 -9.14 -9.77 2.99
N GLY A 76 -9.88 -9.77 4.10
CA GLY A 76 -10.02 -10.95 4.97
C GLY A 76 -11.12 -11.89 4.49
N GLY A 77 -11.17 -13.10 5.07
CA GLY A 77 -12.24 -14.07 4.83
C GLY A 77 -11.97 -15.08 3.72
N LEU A 78 -12.93 -16.00 3.50
CA LEU A 78 -12.81 -17.11 2.55
C LEU A 78 -13.13 -16.68 1.10
N THR A 79 -13.90 -15.60 0.92
CA THR A 79 -14.27 -15.08 -0.40
C THR A 79 -13.48 -13.82 -0.71
N LEU A 80 -12.87 -13.78 -1.89
CA LEU A 80 -12.12 -12.61 -2.35
C LEU A 80 -13.02 -11.74 -3.24
N PRO A 81 -12.90 -10.40 -3.15
CA PRO A 81 -13.51 -9.53 -4.15
C PRO A 81 -12.92 -9.81 -5.54
N ALA A 82 -13.72 -9.67 -6.60
CA ALA A 82 -13.31 -9.96 -7.98
C ALA A 82 -11.95 -9.37 -8.42
N HIS A 83 -11.63 -8.16 -7.95
CA HIS A 83 -10.35 -7.49 -8.29
C HIS A 83 -9.13 -8.02 -7.52
N TRP A 84 -9.32 -8.94 -6.57
CA TRP A 84 -8.26 -9.64 -5.85
C TRP A 84 -8.14 -11.10 -6.28
N GLU A 85 -9.10 -11.63 -7.04
CA GLU A 85 -9.11 -13.04 -7.46
C GLU A 85 -7.88 -13.39 -8.31
N GLY A 86 -7.40 -12.45 -9.14
CA GLY A 86 -6.21 -12.63 -9.99
C GLY A 86 -4.91 -12.91 -9.24
N LEU A 87 -4.79 -12.50 -7.97
CA LEU A 87 -3.63 -12.86 -7.13
C LEU A 87 -3.66 -14.32 -6.66
N GLY A 88 -4.86 -14.89 -6.53
CA GLY A 88 -5.09 -16.19 -5.90
C GLY A 88 -4.65 -16.26 -4.44
N LEU A 89 -4.93 -17.40 -3.79
CA LEU A 89 -4.51 -17.64 -2.40
C LEU A 89 -2.98 -17.58 -2.23
N PHE A 90 -2.24 -17.90 -3.30
CA PHE A 90 -0.78 -17.90 -3.33
C PHE A 90 -0.18 -16.59 -2.82
N TRP A 91 -0.69 -15.42 -3.23
CA TRP A 91 -0.18 -14.13 -2.75
C TRP A 91 -1.03 -13.51 -1.64
N ILE A 92 -2.32 -13.84 -1.58
CA ILE A 92 -3.23 -13.27 -0.59
C ILE A 92 -2.81 -13.59 0.83
N ASP A 93 -2.48 -14.85 1.13
CA ASP A 93 -2.16 -15.24 2.50
C ASP A 93 -0.84 -14.62 3.00
N PRO A 94 0.25 -14.59 2.22
CA PRO A 94 1.43 -13.78 2.53
C PRO A 94 1.11 -12.30 2.73
N LEU A 95 0.28 -11.69 1.86
CA LEU A 95 -0.09 -10.28 2.00
C LEU A 95 -0.94 -10.03 3.26
N ARG A 96 -1.79 -10.97 3.66
CA ARG A 96 -2.53 -10.90 4.93
C ARG A 96 -1.59 -10.99 6.13
N ALA A 97 -0.60 -11.88 6.07
CA ALA A 97 0.43 -11.99 7.11
C ALA A 97 1.24 -10.69 7.21
N TRP A 98 1.68 -10.15 6.06
CA TRP A 98 2.33 -8.85 5.95
C TRP A 98 1.48 -7.73 6.56
N TYR A 99 0.23 -7.59 6.12
CA TYR A 99 -0.70 -6.58 6.62
C TYR A 99 -0.90 -6.70 8.14
N SER A 100 -0.98 -7.93 8.65
CA SER A 100 -1.11 -8.18 10.10
C SER A 100 0.12 -7.73 10.88
N LEU A 101 1.32 -7.95 10.35
CA LEU A 101 2.57 -7.45 10.94
C LEU A 101 2.62 -5.93 10.92
N VAL A 102 2.31 -5.32 9.79
CA VAL A 102 2.34 -3.87 9.61
C VAL A 102 1.35 -3.17 10.54
N VAL A 103 0.09 -3.61 10.59
CA VAL A 103 -0.92 -3.01 11.48
C VAL A 103 -0.56 -3.16 12.96
N ARG A 104 0.15 -4.23 13.32
CA ARG A 104 0.53 -4.50 14.71
C ARG A 104 1.76 -3.71 15.16
N HIS A 105 2.72 -3.47 14.27
CA HIS A 105 4.05 -3.01 14.64
C HIS A 105 4.45 -1.66 14.03
N CYS A 106 3.70 -1.15 13.05
CA CYS A 106 4.01 0.08 12.37
C CYS A 106 2.89 1.12 12.53
N SER A 107 3.29 2.38 12.46
CA SER A 107 2.45 3.56 12.45
C SER A 107 2.82 4.45 11.27
N LEU A 108 1.97 5.44 10.95
CA LEU A 108 2.30 6.41 9.90
C LEU A 108 3.58 7.20 10.21
N ALA A 109 3.88 7.42 11.50
CA ALA A 109 5.07 8.16 11.93
C ALA A 109 6.38 7.46 11.50
N ASP A 110 6.37 6.13 11.41
CA ASP A 110 7.52 5.34 10.94
C ASP A 110 7.84 5.59 9.45
N PHE A 111 6.89 6.18 8.71
CA PHE A 111 7.01 6.50 7.28
C PHE A 111 6.89 8.00 7.01
N ALA A 112 7.04 8.86 8.02
CA ALA A 112 6.83 10.30 7.88
C ALA A 112 7.69 10.92 6.75
N TRP A 113 8.93 10.45 6.60
CA TRP A 113 9.87 10.91 5.58
C TRP A 113 9.42 10.62 4.13
N ALA A 114 8.54 9.65 3.93
CA ALA A 114 8.02 9.24 2.62
C ALA A 114 6.50 9.48 2.49
N SER A 115 5.93 10.27 3.40
CA SER A 115 4.47 10.46 3.51
C SER A 115 3.81 11.00 2.24
N VAL A 116 4.56 11.75 1.42
CA VAL A 116 4.08 12.31 0.14
C VAL A 116 4.02 11.28 -0.99
N GLU A 117 4.84 10.23 -0.92
CA GLU A 117 4.97 9.18 -1.92
C GLU A 117 4.03 7.98 -1.67
N LEU A 118 3.47 7.91 -0.47
CA LEU A 118 2.48 6.90 -0.11
C LEU A 118 1.21 7.05 -0.96
N PRO A 119 0.59 5.93 -1.40
CA PRO A 119 -0.67 5.98 -2.14
C PRO A 119 -1.78 6.54 -1.23
N TYR A 120 -2.29 7.75 -1.51
CA TYR A 120 -3.12 8.48 -0.57
C TYR A 120 -4.50 7.85 -0.35
N TRP A 121 -5.10 7.31 -1.41
CA TRP A 121 -6.51 6.90 -1.42
C TRP A 121 -6.79 5.53 -0.82
N GLN A 122 -5.83 4.62 -0.95
CA GLN A 122 -5.97 3.21 -0.59
C GLN A 122 -5.07 2.79 0.58
N ASN A 123 -4.32 3.71 1.16
CA ASN A 123 -3.41 3.37 2.25
C ASN A 123 -4.17 3.17 3.56
N HIS A 124 -3.99 1.99 4.16
CA HIS A 124 -4.63 1.62 5.41
C HIS A 124 -4.17 2.43 6.64
N PHE A 125 -3.03 3.12 6.56
CA PHE A 125 -2.59 4.12 7.54
C PHE A 125 -3.37 5.43 7.39
N LEU A 126 -3.86 5.74 6.19
CA LEU A 126 -4.58 6.97 5.87
C LEU A 126 -6.09 6.73 5.92
N ARG A 127 -6.57 6.46 7.13
CA ARG A 127 -8.00 6.32 7.42
C ARG A 127 -8.53 7.66 7.91
N ALA A 128 -9.44 8.23 7.15
CA ALA A 128 -10.14 9.45 7.49
C ALA A 128 -11.40 9.17 8.30
N ASN A 129 -11.89 10.21 9.00
CA ASN A 129 -13.13 10.27 9.77
C ASN A 129 -13.21 9.36 11.01
N CYS A 130 -14.27 9.57 11.81
CA CYS A 130 -14.52 8.83 13.05
C CYS A 130 -14.77 7.32 12.85
N ALA A 131 -15.26 6.93 11.67
CA ALA A 131 -15.49 5.54 11.29
C ALA A 131 -14.22 4.85 10.75
N ARG A 132 -13.06 5.54 10.75
CA ARG A 132 -11.77 5.02 10.28
C ARG A 132 -11.84 4.40 8.88
N ARG A 133 -12.59 5.05 7.99
CA ARG A 133 -12.71 4.64 6.58
C ARG A 133 -11.49 5.11 5.81
N LEU A 134 -11.09 4.37 4.78
CA LEU A 134 -10.02 4.81 3.87
C LEU A 134 -10.37 6.17 3.26
N THR A 135 -9.38 6.99 2.98
CA THR A 135 -9.60 8.35 2.45
C THR A 135 -10.51 8.37 1.22
N ARG A 136 -10.37 7.37 0.33
CA ARG A 136 -11.26 7.21 -0.83
C ARG A 136 -12.75 7.07 -0.48
N GLN A 137 -13.06 6.37 0.60
CA GLN A 137 -14.43 6.12 1.05
C GLN A 137 -14.96 7.26 1.94
N ALA A 138 -14.07 8.12 2.43
CA ALA A 138 -14.42 9.24 3.30
C ALA A 138 -14.81 10.51 2.51
N SER A 139 -14.51 10.58 1.21
CA SER A 139 -14.81 11.75 0.38
C SER A 139 -15.48 11.34 -0.93
N THR A 140 -16.64 11.93 -1.22
CA THR A 140 -17.35 11.76 -2.50
C THR A 140 -16.60 12.36 -3.69
N ASN A 141 -15.64 13.26 -3.42
CA ASN A 141 -14.80 13.89 -4.45
C ASN A 141 -13.51 13.10 -4.72
N ALA A 142 -13.17 12.10 -3.90
CA ALA A 142 -11.96 11.30 -4.08
C ALA A 142 -11.85 10.66 -5.49
N PRO A 143 -12.92 10.10 -6.09
CA PRO A 143 -12.83 9.53 -7.44
C PRO A 143 -12.46 10.56 -8.52
N ARG A 144 -12.72 11.86 -8.29
CA ARG A 144 -12.44 12.93 -9.27
C ARG A 144 -10.94 13.21 -9.37
N PHE A 145 -10.25 13.29 -8.23
CA PHE A 145 -8.80 13.41 -8.19
C PHE A 145 -8.12 12.17 -8.80
N PHE A 146 -8.65 10.98 -8.51
CA PHE A 146 -8.15 9.75 -9.11
C PHE A 146 -8.32 9.73 -10.64
N ALA A 147 -9.49 10.13 -11.15
CA ALA A 147 -9.74 10.20 -12.60
C ALA A 147 -8.79 11.20 -13.29
N ALA A 148 -8.36 12.25 -12.58
CA ALA A 148 -7.34 13.18 -13.03
C ALA A 148 -5.90 12.67 -12.81
N GLY A 149 -5.72 11.43 -12.32
CA GLY A 149 -4.44 10.77 -12.16
C GLY A 149 -3.65 11.17 -10.90
N TYR A 150 -4.30 11.76 -9.89
CA TYR A 150 -3.66 12.07 -8.60
C TYR A 150 -3.90 10.92 -7.63
N VAL A 151 -2.88 10.11 -7.42
CA VAL A 151 -2.90 8.92 -6.55
C VAL A 151 -2.16 9.22 -5.24
N ARG A 152 -1.07 9.96 -5.33
CA ARG A 152 -0.16 10.37 -4.26
C ARG A 152 -0.27 11.87 -4.04
N ILE A 153 0.30 12.35 -2.94
CA ILE A 153 0.49 13.78 -2.74
C ILE A 153 1.60 14.30 -3.65
N GLN A 154 2.62 13.48 -3.91
CA GLN A 154 3.71 13.81 -4.81
C GLN A 154 3.22 14.16 -6.23
N ASP A 155 2.13 13.55 -6.72
CA ASP A 155 1.56 13.87 -8.04
C ASP A 155 1.15 15.35 -8.16
N PHE A 156 0.82 16.02 -7.05
CA PHE A 156 0.55 17.46 -7.05
C PHE A 156 1.83 18.27 -7.18
N VAL A 157 2.88 17.86 -6.48
CA VAL A 157 4.20 18.50 -6.55
C VAL A 157 4.78 18.36 -7.95
N ASP A 158 4.73 17.16 -8.53
CA ASP A 158 5.29 16.88 -9.85
C ASP A 158 4.59 17.67 -10.97
N ARG A 159 3.29 17.93 -10.83
CA ARG A 159 2.48 18.57 -11.89
C ARG A 159 2.29 20.07 -11.69
N HIS A 160 2.27 20.55 -10.45
CA HIS A 160 1.96 21.95 -10.12
C HIS A 160 3.11 22.66 -9.39
N GLY A 161 4.17 21.96 -9.02
CA GLY A 161 5.26 22.52 -8.21
C GLY A 161 4.81 22.92 -6.79
N ALA A 162 3.67 22.41 -6.32
CA ALA A 162 3.09 22.77 -5.04
C ALA A 162 2.32 21.60 -4.42
N TYR A 163 2.24 21.58 -3.09
CA TYR A 163 1.33 20.70 -2.36
C TYR A 163 -0.14 20.99 -2.69
N PRO A 164 -1.09 20.08 -2.37
CA PRO A 164 -2.50 20.24 -2.69
C PRO A 164 -3.20 21.32 -1.85
N THR A 165 -2.82 22.58 -2.06
CA THR A 165 -3.51 23.75 -1.53
C THR A 165 -4.91 23.84 -2.13
N LYS A 166 -5.76 24.65 -1.51
CA LYS A 166 -7.14 24.84 -1.99
C LYS A 166 -7.15 25.32 -3.45
N ALA A 167 -6.23 26.21 -3.83
CA ALA A 167 -6.12 26.73 -5.19
C ALA A 167 -5.79 25.61 -6.19
N VAL A 168 -4.72 24.84 -5.92
CA VAL A 168 -4.32 23.70 -6.76
C VAL A 168 -5.45 22.68 -6.88
N CYS A 169 -6.14 22.38 -5.77
CA CYS A 169 -7.25 21.43 -5.79
C CYS A 169 -8.45 21.93 -6.60
N MET A 170 -8.67 23.24 -6.65
CA MET A 170 -9.69 23.84 -7.50
C MET A 170 -9.31 23.70 -8.98
N GLU A 171 -8.04 23.81 -9.34
CA GLU A 171 -7.57 23.60 -10.72
C GLU A 171 -7.73 22.14 -11.18
N VAL A 172 -7.51 21.18 -10.28
CA VAL A 172 -7.69 19.74 -10.57
C VAL A 172 -9.18 19.36 -10.68
N LEU A 173 -10.04 19.96 -9.87
CA LEU A 173 -11.47 19.65 -9.87
C LEU A 173 -12.21 20.47 -10.93
N ASP A 174 -12.72 19.81 -11.97
CA ASP A 174 -13.53 20.49 -12.99
C ASP A 174 -14.81 21.12 -12.37
N PRO A 175 -14.99 22.45 -12.49
CA PRO A 175 -16.17 23.17 -11.99
C PRO A 175 -17.50 22.64 -12.53
N ALA A 176 -17.53 22.06 -13.74
CA ALA A 176 -18.74 21.52 -14.36
C ALA A 176 -19.38 20.38 -13.55
N HIS A 177 -18.60 19.73 -12.68
CA HIS A 177 -19.07 18.68 -11.79
C HIS A 177 -19.79 19.19 -10.52
N PHE A 178 -20.02 20.50 -10.40
CA PHE A 178 -20.63 21.13 -9.24
C PHE A 178 -21.76 22.07 -9.66
N THR A 179 -22.88 22.02 -8.94
CA THR A 179 -24.02 22.89 -9.23
C THR A 179 -23.79 24.33 -8.76
N VAL A 180 -22.95 24.52 -7.74
CA VAL A 180 -22.66 25.82 -7.16
C VAL A 180 -21.16 25.98 -6.91
N ARG A 181 -20.61 27.16 -7.23
CA ARG A 181 -19.18 27.51 -7.03
C ARG A 181 -18.70 27.30 -5.59
N ALA A 182 -19.57 27.55 -4.61
CA ALA A 182 -19.27 27.33 -3.19
C ALA A 182 -19.00 25.85 -2.88
N GLN A 183 -19.71 24.92 -3.52
CA GLN A 183 -19.49 23.48 -3.33
C GLN A 183 -18.16 23.03 -3.92
N TRP A 184 -17.81 23.53 -5.11
CA TRP A 184 -16.50 23.28 -5.74
C TRP A 184 -15.35 23.77 -4.85
N SER A 185 -15.43 25.03 -4.41
CA SER A 185 -14.43 25.62 -3.51
C SER A 185 -14.38 24.90 -2.15
N GLY A 186 -15.54 24.48 -1.63
CA GLY A 186 -15.65 23.72 -0.40
C GLY A 186 -15.03 22.32 -0.50
N ALA A 187 -15.23 21.62 -1.61
CA ALA A 187 -14.64 20.30 -1.89
C ALA A 187 -13.11 20.36 -1.94
N ALA A 188 -12.57 21.34 -2.67
CA ALA A 188 -11.12 21.58 -2.72
C ALA A 188 -10.56 21.88 -1.33
N GLY A 189 -11.17 22.82 -0.59
CA GLY A 189 -10.71 23.18 0.75
C GLY A 189 -10.84 22.04 1.76
N HIS A 190 -11.85 21.18 1.63
CA HIS A 190 -11.98 19.98 2.46
C HIS A 190 -10.84 19.01 2.22
N PHE A 191 -10.50 18.74 0.96
CA PHE A 191 -9.39 17.85 0.62
C PHE A 191 -8.05 18.38 1.17
N SER A 192 -7.72 19.65 0.93
CA SER A 192 -6.48 20.25 1.46
C SER A 192 -6.37 20.12 2.98
N ARG A 193 -7.44 20.42 3.73
CA ARG A 193 -7.45 20.26 5.19
C ARG A 193 -7.27 18.79 5.62
N GLN A 194 -7.85 17.87 4.87
CA GLN A 194 -7.72 16.45 5.14
C GLN A 194 -6.28 15.96 4.96
N VAL A 195 -5.60 16.41 3.90
CA VAL A 195 -4.18 16.10 3.66
C VAL A 195 -3.32 16.59 4.82
N VAL A 196 -3.49 17.85 5.24
CA VAL A 196 -2.79 18.41 6.42
C VAL A 196 -3.05 17.56 7.65
N SER A 197 -4.31 17.24 7.92
CA SER A 197 -4.68 16.50 9.12
C SER A 197 -4.17 15.06 9.14
N LEU A 198 -4.11 14.38 8.00
CA LEU A 198 -3.72 12.97 7.92
C LEU A 198 -2.21 12.78 7.83
N LEU A 199 -1.51 13.65 7.10
CA LEU A 199 -0.08 13.50 6.84
C LEU A 199 0.79 14.41 7.71
N GLY A 200 0.20 15.40 8.38
CA GLY A 200 0.95 16.36 9.20
C GLY A 200 1.86 17.27 8.39
N ILE A 201 1.55 17.51 7.11
CA ILE A 201 2.35 18.33 6.20
C ILE A 201 1.84 19.78 6.23
N ALA A 202 2.76 20.74 6.28
CA ALA A 202 2.46 22.14 6.04
C ALA A 202 2.39 22.41 4.52
N LEU A 203 1.21 22.74 4.00
CA LEU A 203 1.02 22.95 2.55
C LEU A 203 1.65 24.24 2.03
N ASP A 204 1.97 25.17 2.92
CA ASP A 204 2.59 26.46 2.58
C ASP A 204 4.12 26.37 2.49
N ASP A 205 4.70 25.26 2.98
CA ASP A 205 6.13 25.00 2.83
C ASP A 205 6.46 24.66 1.37
N PRO A 206 7.63 25.07 0.87
CA PRO A 206 8.08 24.65 -0.44
C PRO A 206 8.15 23.12 -0.49
N PRO A 207 7.62 22.48 -1.54
CA PRO A 207 7.67 21.03 -1.62
C PRO A 207 9.10 20.54 -1.71
N LEU A 208 9.35 19.35 -1.17
CA LEU A 208 10.65 18.70 -1.25
C LEU A 208 10.96 18.40 -2.73
N ALA A 209 11.90 19.14 -3.30
CA ALA A 209 12.40 18.91 -4.65
C ALA A 209 13.64 18.01 -4.61
N GLY A 210 13.55 16.81 -5.16
CA GLY A 210 14.65 15.86 -5.26
C GLY A 210 14.40 14.79 -6.32
N PRO A 211 15.38 13.91 -6.61
CA PRO A 211 15.10 12.75 -7.43
C PRO A 211 14.06 11.86 -6.73
N HIS A 212 12.85 11.80 -7.28
CA HIS A 212 11.78 10.96 -6.76
C HIS A 212 11.97 9.52 -7.22
N LEU A 213 11.82 8.58 -6.29
CA LEU A 213 11.75 7.17 -6.65
C LEU A 213 10.45 6.92 -7.42
N PRO A 214 10.45 6.06 -8.45
CA PRO A 214 9.22 5.67 -9.11
C PRO A 214 8.21 5.16 -8.08
N GLY A 215 6.95 5.60 -8.18
CA GLY A 215 5.96 5.37 -7.14
C GLY A 215 5.82 3.90 -6.71
N GLY A 216 5.84 2.96 -7.66
CA GLY A 216 5.76 1.52 -7.36
C GLY A 216 6.99 0.91 -6.68
N GLN A 217 8.14 1.60 -6.71
CA GLN A 217 9.35 1.23 -5.99
C GLN A 217 9.44 1.88 -4.61
N CYS A 218 8.78 3.03 -4.43
CA CYS A 218 8.81 3.77 -3.18
C CYS A 218 8.37 2.88 -2.01
N ALA A 219 7.24 2.18 -2.16
CA ALA A 219 6.75 1.26 -1.15
C ALA A 219 7.75 0.17 -0.70
N ALA A 220 8.58 -0.35 -1.62
CA ALA A 220 9.63 -1.32 -1.29
C ALA A 220 10.81 -0.67 -0.54
N SER A 221 11.12 0.59 -0.84
CA SER A 221 12.22 1.34 -0.22
C SER A 221 11.90 1.88 1.17
N HIS A 222 10.65 1.78 1.62
CA HIS A 222 10.30 2.18 2.98
C HIS A 222 11.02 1.25 3.98
N GLY A 223 11.64 1.82 5.00
CA GLY A 223 12.38 1.05 6.00
C GLY A 223 11.42 0.29 6.92
N TRP A 224 10.93 -0.87 6.48
CA TRP A 224 10.04 -1.72 7.28
C TRP A 224 10.84 -2.47 8.35
N ARG A 225 10.68 -2.08 9.61
CA ARG A 225 11.30 -2.75 10.76
C ARG A 225 10.22 -3.23 11.72
N PHE A 226 10.21 -4.52 11.99
CA PHE A 226 9.29 -5.13 12.95
C PHE A 226 10.07 -5.50 14.22
N ALA A 227 9.57 -5.07 15.39
CA ALA A 227 10.18 -5.48 16.67
C ALA A 227 9.93 -6.98 16.88
N ILE A 228 11.01 -7.77 16.94
CA ILE A 228 10.93 -9.22 17.16
C ILE A 228 10.58 -9.46 18.63
N THR A 229 9.31 -9.73 18.93
CA THR A 229 8.96 -10.46 20.16
C THR A 229 9.09 -11.94 19.84
N ASN A 230 10.16 -12.57 20.34
CA ASN A 230 10.51 -13.98 20.21
C ASN A 230 9.34 -14.91 19.86
N SER A 231 9.21 -15.24 18.56
CA SER A 231 8.98 -16.60 18.05
C SER A 231 9.02 -16.56 16.52
N CYS A 232 10.06 -17.21 15.98
CA CYS A 232 10.26 -17.65 14.59
C CYS A 232 10.65 -16.57 13.53
N TYR A 233 11.97 -16.38 13.45
CA TYR A 233 12.81 -16.08 12.28
C TYR A 233 12.24 -15.27 11.10
N LEU A 234 12.66 -13.99 11.05
CA LEU A 234 12.96 -13.28 9.81
C LEU A 234 14.35 -12.63 9.99
N ASN A 235 15.40 -13.33 9.55
CA ASN A 235 16.67 -12.74 9.13
C ASN A 235 16.80 -12.93 7.64
#